data_AF-A0A540X4U8-F1
#
_entry.id   AF-A0A540X4U8-F1
#
_cell.length_a   1.000
_cell.length_b   1.000
_cell.length_c   1.000
_cell.angle_alpha   90.00
_cell.angle_beta   90.00
_cell.angle_gamma   90.00
#
_symmetry.space_group_name_H-M   'P 1'
#
loop_
_entity.id
_entity.type
_entity.pdbx_description
1 polymer ?
#
loop_
_entity_poly.entity_id
_entity_poly.type
_entity_poly.pdbx_seq_one_letter_code
_entity_poly.pdbx_strand_id
1 'polypeptide(L)'
;MNSPSRIPDWLLERIALGELPPEELAAARARLAQEPGGPERLAALEADSRVTLERLSPERVAREVDTRFRRGAPAREAPARSPWLTSAMGLVPVLAALALFVVVQPESGSPTREPTTGALAGLEPEPTRSKGLTPRLEVHRQRAQADELLAEGAVAVAGDVVQLAYVAAGQTHGVILSVDGRGSVTLHAPEHGAQAATLAPSGTQRLAGAYELDDAPRFERFFLVTSGQPFDVAPVLEAARTLAASADAHTASLLLPEGLTQVSFTLQK
;
A
#
# COMPACT_ATOMS: atom_id res chain seq x y z
N MET A 1 42.07 -7.03 33.45
CA MET A 1 41.16 -8.18 33.17
C MET A 1 40.04 -7.63 32.30
N ASN A 2 40.05 -7.92 31.00
CA ASN A 2 38.97 -7.49 30.10
C ASN A 2 37.75 -8.37 30.40
N SER A 3 36.69 -7.79 30.95
CA SER A 3 35.42 -8.49 31.07
C SER A 3 35.02 -9.02 29.69
N PRO A 4 34.65 -10.31 29.55
CA PRO A 4 34.18 -10.83 28.28
C PRO A 4 32.99 -9.99 27.84
N SER A 5 33.04 -9.49 26.60
CA SER A 5 31.94 -8.69 26.05
C SER A 5 30.68 -9.55 26.02
N ARG A 6 29.64 -9.07 26.71
CA ARG A 6 28.31 -9.67 26.76
C ARG A 6 27.83 -10.01 25.35
N ILE A 7 27.24 -11.20 25.17
CA ILE A 7 26.66 -11.60 23.90
C ILE A 7 25.46 -10.69 23.59
N PRO A 8 25.46 -10.03 22.42
CA PRO A 8 24.33 -9.21 21.97
C PRO A 8 23.04 -10.02 21.85
N ASP A 9 21.89 -9.39 22.09
CA ASP A 9 20.58 -10.06 22.10
C ASP A 9 20.26 -10.76 20.76
N TRP A 10 20.56 -10.13 19.62
CA TRP A 10 20.36 -10.74 18.31
C TRP A 10 21.15 -12.05 18.13
N LEU A 11 22.34 -12.18 18.74
CA LEU A 11 23.14 -13.40 18.65
C LEU A 11 22.61 -14.46 19.63
N LEU A 12 22.08 -14.04 20.78
CA LEU A 12 21.38 -14.92 21.71
C LEU A 12 20.14 -15.57 21.07
N GLU A 13 19.36 -14.78 20.32
CA GLU A 13 18.21 -15.27 19.54
C GLU A 13 18.62 -16.32 18.50
N ARG A 14 19.69 -16.07 17.74
CA ARG A 14 20.21 -17.04 16.76
C ARG A 14 20.75 -18.31 17.42
N ILE A 15 21.31 -18.23 18.63
CA ILE A 15 21.73 -19.40 19.42
C ILE A 15 20.51 -20.23 19.84
N ALA A 16 19.43 -19.57 20.29
CA ALA A 16 18.19 -20.23 20.72
C ALA A 16 17.50 -20.94 19.54
N LEU A 17 17.47 -20.31 18.37
CA LEU A 17 16.85 -20.84 17.15
C LEU A 17 17.73 -21.85 16.40
N GLY A 18 19.02 -21.95 16.72
CA GLY A 18 19.95 -22.84 16.02
C GLY A 18 20.31 -22.39 14.59
N GLU A 19 20.23 -21.09 14.31
CA GLU A 19 20.43 -20.50 12.98
C GLU A 19 21.90 -20.18 12.66
N LEU A 20 22.83 -20.68 13.47
CA LEU A 20 24.27 -20.55 13.24
C LEU A 20 24.82 -21.85 12.62
N PRO A 21 25.85 -21.77 11.76
CA PRO A 21 26.61 -22.95 11.35
C PRO A 21 27.05 -23.78 12.56
N PRO A 22 27.11 -25.13 12.49
CA PRO A 22 27.30 -25.98 13.66
C PRO A 22 28.53 -25.63 14.51
N GLU A 23 29.65 -25.28 13.89
CA GLU A 23 30.88 -24.88 14.58
C GLU A 23 30.73 -23.51 15.28
N GLU A 24 30.10 -22.55 14.61
CA GLU A 24 29.81 -21.22 15.17
C GLU A 24 28.81 -21.31 16.32
N LEU A 25 27.79 -22.16 16.21
CA LEU A 25 26.80 -22.40 17.26
C LEU A 25 27.48 -22.99 18.51
N ALA A 26 28.37 -23.96 18.33
CA ALA A 26 29.12 -24.56 19.42
C ALA A 26 30.02 -23.53 20.12
N ALA A 27 30.75 -22.71 19.35
CA ALA A 27 31.59 -21.64 19.89
C ALA A 27 30.76 -20.56 20.62
N ALA A 28 29.61 -20.17 20.04
CA ALA A 28 28.72 -19.18 20.63
C ALA A 28 28.09 -19.67 21.94
N ARG A 29 27.68 -20.94 22.01
CA ARG A 29 27.21 -21.58 23.24
C ARG A 29 28.30 -21.68 24.31
N ALA A 30 29.53 -22.03 23.92
CA ALA A 30 30.66 -22.07 24.85
C ALA A 30 30.99 -20.68 25.42
N ARG A 31 30.90 -19.63 24.59
CA ARG A 31 31.06 -18.24 25.05
C ARG A 31 29.92 -17.80 25.97
N LEU A 32 28.68 -18.17 25.65
CA LEU A 32 27.51 -17.85 26.46
C LEU A 32 27.58 -18.49 27.85
N ALA A 33 28.09 -19.71 27.95
CA ALA A 33 28.28 -20.40 29.22
C ALA A 33 29.34 -19.72 30.13
N GLN A 34 30.23 -18.91 29.56
CA GLN A 34 31.22 -18.14 30.31
C GLN A 34 30.70 -16.74 30.69
N GLU A 35 29.56 -16.30 30.15
CA GLU A 35 28.94 -15.03 30.49
C GLU A 35 28.20 -15.13 31.83
N PRO A 36 28.40 -14.18 32.77
CA PRO A 36 27.60 -14.10 33.97
C PRO A 36 26.11 -13.97 33.64
N GLY A 37 25.29 -14.95 34.04
CA GLY A 37 23.85 -14.95 33.75
C GLY A 37 23.49 -15.39 32.32
N GLY A 38 24.46 -15.82 31.51
CA GLY A 38 24.24 -16.22 30.12
C GLY A 38 23.25 -17.38 29.96
N PRO A 39 23.42 -18.51 30.69
CA PRO A 39 22.48 -19.62 30.67
C PRO A 39 21.06 -19.22 31.07
N GLU A 40 20.91 -18.36 32.09
CA GLU A 40 19.61 -17.87 32.56
C GLU A 40 18.92 -16.99 31.54
N ARG A 41 19.67 -16.13 30.82
CA ARG A 41 19.13 -15.31 29.72
C ARG A 41 18.58 -16.19 28.58
N LEU A 42 19.32 -17.23 28.20
CA LEU A 42 18.87 -18.17 27.16
C LEU A 42 17.62 -18.92 27.61
N ALA A 43 17.61 -19.44 28.83
CA ALA A 43 16.45 -20.14 29.39
C ALA A 43 15.21 -19.24 29.49
N ALA A 44 15.39 -17.96 29.82
CA ALA A 44 14.30 -16.99 29.84
C ALA A 44 13.72 -16.75 28.44
N LEU A 45 14.57 -16.59 27.43
CA LEU A 45 14.15 -16.42 26.02
C LEU A 45 13.42 -17.67 25.49
N GLU A 46 13.94 -18.86 25.78
CA GLU A 46 13.31 -20.13 25.40
C GLU A 46 11.96 -20.33 26.13
N ALA A 47 11.86 -19.93 27.40
CA ALA A 47 10.62 -20.00 28.15
C ALA A 47 9.54 -19.04 27.58
N ASP A 48 9.91 -17.82 27.22
CA ASP A 48 9.00 -16.86 26.60
C ASP A 48 8.53 -17.32 25.22
N SER A 49 9.45 -17.89 24.43
CA SER A 49 9.14 -18.53 23.14
C SER A 49 8.13 -19.67 23.31
N ARG A 50 8.32 -20.53 24.32
CA ARG A 50 7.38 -21.61 24.63
C ARG A 50 6.01 -21.09 25.03
N VAL A 51 5.93 -20.06 25.89
CA VAL A 51 4.65 -19.44 26.28
C VAL A 51 3.92 -18.88 25.05
N THR A 52 4.65 -18.26 24.12
CA THR A 52 4.10 -17.75 22.87
C THR A 52 3.56 -18.88 21.99
N LEU A 53 4.32 -19.98 21.83
CA LEU A 53 3.92 -21.14 21.05
C LEU A 53 2.74 -21.92 21.67
N GLU A 54 2.65 -21.98 22.99
CA GLU A 54 1.49 -22.55 23.70
C GLU A 54 0.23 -21.68 23.47
N ARG A 55 0.37 -20.35 23.54
CA ARG A 55 -0.74 -19.41 23.29
C ARG A 55 -1.20 -19.42 21.84
N LEU A 56 -0.25 -19.54 20.91
CA LEU A 56 -0.44 -19.55 19.46
C LEU A 56 -0.11 -20.93 18.89
N SER A 57 -0.78 -21.97 19.38
CA SER A 57 -0.53 -23.34 18.93
C SER A 57 -0.64 -23.46 17.40
N PRO A 58 0.17 -24.33 16.76
CA PRO A 58 0.14 -24.51 15.32
C PRO A 58 -1.25 -24.84 14.79
N GLU A 59 -2.05 -25.60 15.53
CA GLU A 59 -3.42 -25.95 15.14
C GLU A 59 -4.36 -24.75 15.20
N ARG A 60 -4.17 -23.86 16.18
CA ARG A 60 -4.94 -22.62 16.28
C ARG A 60 -4.63 -21.68 15.12
N VAL A 61 -3.35 -21.50 14.82
CA VAL A 61 -2.90 -20.69 13.68
C VAL A 61 -3.38 -21.31 12.36
N ALA A 62 -3.26 -22.63 12.17
CA ALA A 62 -3.74 -23.32 10.98
C ALA A 62 -5.26 -23.17 10.77
N ARG A 63 -6.06 -23.26 11.85
CA ARG A 63 -7.51 -23.02 11.78
C ARG A 63 -7.83 -21.57 11.40
N GLU A 64 -7.11 -20.61 11.98
CA GLU A 64 -7.28 -19.19 11.63
C GLU A 64 -6.93 -18.94 10.15
N VAL A 65 -5.86 -19.55 9.64
CA VAL A 65 -5.48 -19.47 8.23
C VAL A 65 -6.54 -20.11 7.33
N ASP A 66 -7.04 -21.31 7.66
CA ASP A 66 -8.09 -21.99 6.89
C ASP A 66 -9.41 -21.21 6.91
N THR A 67 -9.79 -20.63 8.04
CA THR A 67 -11.00 -19.79 8.12
C THR A 67 -10.87 -18.51 7.30
N ARG A 68 -9.71 -17.84 7.32
CA ARG A 68 -9.44 -16.68 6.44
C ARG A 68 -9.44 -17.08 4.97
N PHE A 69 -8.78 -18.20 4.63
CA PHE A 69 -8.75 -18.72 3.28
C PHE A 69 -10.15 -19.07 2.77
N ARG A 70 -11.01 -19.70 3.60
CA ARG A 70 -12.40 -20.01 3.23
C ARG A 70 -13.30 -18.78 3.13
N ARG A 71 -13.07 -17.74 3.93
CA ARG A 71 -13.78 -16.47 3.82
C ARG A 71 -13.38 -15.68 2.57
N GLY A 72 -12.13 -15.82 2.12
CA GLY A 72 -11.62 -15.23 0.88
C GLY A 72 -11.82 -16.10 -0.37
N ALA A 73 -12.13 -17.39 -0.22
CA ALA A 73 -12.40 -18.26 -1.36
C ALA A 73 -13.79 -17.91 -1.95
N PRO A 74 -13.89 -17.52 -3.23
CA PRO A 74 -15.19 -17.33 -3.86
C PRO A 74 -15.97 -18.64 -3.72
N ALA A 75 -17.16 -18.56 -3.14
CA ALA A 75 -18.09 -19.68 -3.14
C ALA A 75 -18.21 -20.13 -4.59
N ARG A 76 -17.69 -21.32 -4.92
CA ARG A 76 -17.91 -21.92 -6.24
C ARG A 76 -19.41 -22.01 -6.40
N GLU A 77 -19.96 -21.13 -7.23
CA GLU A 77 -21.37 -21.09 -7.57
C GLU A 77 -21.76 -22.49 -8.03
N ALA A 78 -22.50 -23.21 -7.19
CA ALA A 78 -23.22 -24.38 -7.64
C ALA A 78 -24.20 -23.88 -8.71
N PRO A 79 -24.28 -24.50 -9.90
CA PRO A 79 -25.14 -24.02 -10.96
C PRO A 79 -26.60 -24.06 -10.48
N ALA A 80 -27.18 -22.89 -10.26
CA ALA A 80 -28.59 -22.74 -9.92
C ALA A 80 -29.42 -23.33 -11.08
N ARG A 81 -30.06 -24.46 -10.82
CA ARG A 81 -31.02 -25.06 -11.76
C ARG A 81 -32.24 -24.16 -11.81
N SER A 82 -32.34 -23.38 -12.89
CA SER A 82 -33.52 -22.58 -13.22
C SER A 82 -34.69 -23.48 -13.63
N PRO A 83 -35.89 -23.33 -13.03
CA PRO A 83 -37.11 -23.87 -13.57
C PRO A 83 -38.07 -22.72 -13.87
N TRP A 84 -37.90 -22.04 -15.02
CA TRP A 84 -39.00 -21.25 -15.57
C TRP A 84 -38.90 -21.13 -17.08
N LEU A 85 -39.62 -22.04 -17.75
CA LEU A 85 -40.04 -21.88 -19.14
C LEU A 85 -41.28 -20.96 -19.19
N THR A 86 -41.22 -20.02 -20.14
CA THR A 86 -42.34 -19.43 -20.89
C THR A 86 -43.33 -18.48 -20.20
N SER A 87 -43.45 -17.25 -20.74
CA SER A 87 -44.55 -16.88 -21.65
C SER A 87 -44.44 -15.45 -22.22
N ALA A 88 -44.52 -15.37 -23.55
CA ALA A 88 -45.19 -14.38 -24.42
C ALA A 88 -45.17 -12.86 -24.16
N MET A 89 -44.73 -12.15 -25.22
CA MET A 89 -45.29 -10.93 -25.85
C MET A 89 -45.41 -9.61 -25.08
N GLY A 90 -44.79 -8.56 -25.64
CA GLY A 90 -45.12 -7.17 -25.34
C GLY A 90 -44.42 -6.17 -26.28
N LEU A 91 -45.20 -5.65 -27.23
CA LEU A 91 -44.94 -4.53 -28.16
C LEU A 91 -43.95 -3.44 -27.69
N VAL A 92 -43.03 -3.04 -28.57
CA VAL A 92 -42.31 -1.76 -28.48
C VAL A 92 -42.92 -0.80 -29.51
N PRO A 93 -43.57 0.32 -29.11
CA PRO A 93 -43.92 1.38 -30.03
C PRO A 93 -42.78 2.39 -30.20
N VAL A 94 -42.69 2.85 -31.44
CA VAL A 94 -41.91 3.97 -31.97
C VAL A 94 -42.06 5.24 -31.11
N LEU A 95 -40.94 5.87 -30.78
CA LEU A 95 -40.85 7.31 -30.48
C LEU A 95 -39.49 7.84 -30.98
N ALA A 96 -39.48 8.15 -32.28
CA ALA A 96 -38.45 8.95 -32.92
C ALA A 96 -38.98 10.38 -33.07
N ALA A 97 -38.51 11.32 -32.25
CA ALA A 97 -38.57 12.76 -32.53
C ALA A 97 -37.67 13.55 -31.56
N LEU A 98 -36.95 14.53 -32.14
CA LEU A 98 -36.06 15.55 -31.54
C LEU A 98 -34.67 15.05 -31.07
N ALA A 99 -33.53 15.63 -31.47
CA ALA A 99 -33.30 16.97 -31.99
C ALA A 99 -32.17 16.99 -33.05
N LEU A 100 -32.50 17.67 -34.15
CA LEU A 100 -31.63 18.07 -35.25
C LEU A 100 -31.20 19.54 -34.99
N PHE A 101 -29.91 19.77 -34.89
CA PHE A 101 -29.21 21.06 -35.11
C PHE A 101 -27.74 20.64 -35.40
N VAL A 102 -27.32 20.41 -36.65
CA VAL A 102 -26.84 21.39 -37.67
C VAL A 102 -26.04 22.51 -37.00
N VAL A 103 -24.72 22.60 -37.18
CA VAL A 103 -24.05 23.44 -38.21
C VAL A 103 -22.53 23.11 -38.12
N VAL A 104 -21.91 22.48 -39.14
CA VAL A 104 -20.97 23.07 -40.16
C VAL A 104 -19.56 23.34 -39.56
N GLN A 105 -18.40 22.92 -40.10
CA GLN A 105 -17.98 22.61 -41.47
C GLN A 105 -16.66 21.77 -41.48
N PRO A 106 -16.44 20.93 -42.50
CA PRO A 106 -15.12 20.40 -42.90
C PRO A 106 -14.46 21.35 -43.91
N GLU A 107 -13.12 21.36 -44.05
CA GLU A 107 -12.45 21.50 -45.36
C GLU A 107 -11.05 20.86 -45.32
N SER A 108 -10.89 19.80 -46.10
CA SER A 108 -9.62 19.23 -46.51
C SER A 108 -9.09 20.01 -47.71
N GLY A 109 -7.89 20.57 -47.59
CA GLY A 109 -7.14 21.13 -48.70
C GLY A 109 -5.68 20.69 -48.60
N SER A 110 -5.26 19.73 -49.43
CA SER A 110 -3.85 19.47 -49.70
C SER A 110 -3.40 20.36 -50.86
N PRO A 111 -2.14 20.81 -50.87
CA PRO A 111 -1.31 20.40 -51.99
C PRO A 111 0.14 20.02 -51.64
N THR A 112 0.62 19.09 -52.45
CA THR A 112 1.95 18.51 -52.68
C THR A 112 3.14 19.49 -52.70
N ARG A 113 4.31 19.07 -52.16
CA ARG A 113 5.63 18.88 -52.84
C ARG A 113 6.84 19.03 -51.88
N GLU A 114 7.73 18.04 -51.89
CA GLU A 114 9.09 18.01 -51.29
C GLU A 114 10.08 19.04 -51.92
N PRO A 115 11.42 19.00 -51.67
CA PRO A 115 12.22 18.89 -50.43
C PRO A 115 13.22 20.07 -50.32
N THR A 116 13.76 20.40 -49.13
CA THR A 116 15.05 21.12 -49.06
C THR A 116 15.83 20.83 -47.78
N THR A 117 17.06 20.39 -47.99
CA THR A 117 18.19 20.23 -47.08
C THR A 117 18.46 21.46 -46.21
N GLY A 118 18.72 21.25 -44.91
CA GLY A 118 19.25 22.27 -44.00
C GLY A 118 19.72 21.64 -42.69
N ALA A 119 21.04 21.54 -42.52
CA ALA A 119 21.72 21.04 -41.34
C ALA A 119 21.67 22.03 -40.17
N LEU A 120 21.58 21.51 -38.93
CA LEU A 120 22.50 21.75 -37.78
C LEU A 120 21.80 21.57 -36.42
N ALA A 121 22.55 20.91 -35.53
CA ALA A 121 22.61 21.11 -34.07
C ALA A 121 21.50 20.53 -33.17
N GLY A 122 21.88 19.44 -32.49
CA GLY A 122 21.75 19.30 -31.03
C GLY A 122 20.35 19.38 -30.45
N LEU A 123 19.67 18.24 -30.43
CA LEU A 123 18.55 18.01 -29.50
C LEU A 123 19.00 16.95 -28.50
N GLU A 124 19.49 17.45 -27.38
CA GLU A 124 19.34 16.79 -26.07
C GLU A 124 17.91 16.23 -25.98
N PRO A 125 17.68 15.03 -25.41
CA PRO A 125 16.33 14.52 -25.25
C PRO A 125 15.58 15.47 -24.31
N GLU A 126 14.70 16.27 -24.90
CA GLU A 126 13.70 17.06 -24.19
C GLU A 126 12.99 16.08 -23.24
N PRO A 127 13.06 16.25 -21.91
CA PRO A 127 12.23 15.48 -21.02
C PRO A 127 10.81 15.85 -21.40
N THR A 128 10.12 14.89 -22.03
CA THR A 128 8.70 14.97 -22.37
C THR A 128 7.97 15.31 -21.09
N ARG A 129 7.72 16.61 -20.90
CA ARG A 129 6.95 17.17 -19.79
C ARG A 129 5.54 16.66 -20.00
N SER A 130 5.27 15.52 -19.37
CA SER A 130 3.96 14.89 -19.34
C SER A 130 2.99 15.92 -18.76
N LYS A 131 2.12 16.41 -19.64
CA LYS A 131 1.12 17.46 -19.43
C LYS A 131 0.48 17.37 -18.05
N GLY A 132 0.67 18.38 -17.19
CA GLY A 132 -0.26 18.80 -16.11
C GLY A 132 -0.90 17.75 -15.17
N LEU A 133 -0.41 16.52 -15.11
CA LEU A 133 -0.99 15.48 -14.26
C LEU A 133 -0.49 15.68 -12.83
N THR A 134 -1.40 15.65 -11.86
CA THR A 134 -1.08 15.65 -10.44
C THR A 134 -1.01 14.23 -9.90
N PRO A 135 -0.13 13.96 -8.93
CA PRO A 135 -0.15 12.69 -8.21
C PRO A 135 -1.54 12.42 -7.64
N ARG A 136 -1.94 11.14 -7.61
CA ARG A 136 -3.24 10.74 -7.05
C ARG A 136 -3.12 9.41 -6.34
N LEU A 137 -3.96 9.25 -5.33
CA LEU A 137 -4.15 8.03 -4.58
C LEU A 137 -5.54 7.47 -4.88
N GLU A 138 -5.62 6.17 -5.07
CA GLU A 138 -6.86 5.43 -5.27
C GLU A 138 -6.96 4.35 -4.19
N VAL A 139 -8.17 4.15 -3.67
CA VAL A 139 -8.45 3.13 -2.66
C VAL A 139 -9.49 2.18 -3.22
N HIS A 140 -9.14 0.90 -3.31
CA HIS A 140 -10.01 -0.14 -3.84
C HIS A 140 -10.43 -1.07 -2.70
N ARG A 141 -11.72 -1.19 -2.41
CA ARG A 141 -12.23 -2.14 -1.42
C ARG A 141 -12.46 -3.50 -2.07
N GLN A 142 -11.85 -4.54 -1.51
CA GLN A 142 -12.04 -5.90 -1.99
C GLN A 142 -13.45 -6.38 -1.71
N ARG A 143 -14.11 -6.92 -2.75
CA ARG A 143 -15.38 -7.63 -2.65
C ARG A 143 -15.22 -9.03 -3.22
N ALA A 144 -16.19 -9.89 -2.94
CA ALA A 144 -16.18 -11.28 -3.41
C ALA A 144 -16.16 -11.42 -4.95
N GLN A 145 -16.69 -10.43 -5.69
CA GLN A 145 -16.84 -10.50 -7.15
C GLN A 145 -15.87 -9.57 -7.90
N ALA A 146 -15.63 -8.36 -7.39
CA ALA A 146 -14.70 -7.41 -7.98
C ALA A 146 -14.30 -6.33 -6.96
N ASP A 147 -13.07 -5.82 -7.10
CA ASP A 147 -12.62 -4.67 -6.31
C ASP A 147 -13.45 -3.42 -6.65
N GLU A 148 -13.94 -2.75 -5.61
CA GLU A 148 -14.74 -1.53 -5.69
C GLU A 148 -13.83 -0.32 -5.50
N LEU A 149 -13.69 0.52 -6.53
CA LEU A 149 -12.99 1.80 -6.38
C LEU A 149 -13.83 2.74 -5.49
N LEU A 150 -13.27 3.19 -4.38
CA LEU A 150 -13.92 4.09 -3.44
C LEU A 150 -13.74 5.55 -3.87
N ALA A 151 -14.74 6.37 -3.55
CA ALA A 151 -14.69 7.82 -3.68
C ALA A 151 -14.21 8.47 -2.37
N GLU A 152 -13.69 9.71 -2.47
CA GLU A 152 -13.32 10.51 -1.30
C GLU A 152 -14.49 10.60 -0.30
N GLY A 153 -14.24 10.32 0.96
CA GLY A 153 -15.24 10.32 2.02
C GLY A 153 -16.19 9.10 2.01
N ALA A 154 -15.91 8.07 1.21
CA ALA A 154 -16.70 6.84 1.24
C ALA A 154 -16.70 6.19 2.64
N VAL A 155 -17.83 5.60 3.00
CA VAL A 155 -17.98 4.88 4.27
C VAL A 155 -17.34 3.49 4.16
N ALA A 156 -16.48 3.17 5.12
CA ALA A 156 -15.85 1.88 5.28
C ALA A 156 -15.96 1.42 6.72
N VAL A 157 -16.12 0.12 6.93
CA VAL A 157 -16.33 -0.46 8.27
C VAL A 157 -15.14 -1.34 8.66
N ALA A 158 -15.02 -1.64 9.95
CA ALA A 158 -14.04 -2.61 10.43
C ALA A 158 -14.17 -3.95 9.69
N GLY A 159 -13.04 -4.51 9.28
CA GLY A 159 -12.96 -5.74 8.48
C GLY A 159 -13.05 -5.54 6.96
N ASP A 160 -13.36 -4.33 6.46
CA ASP A 160 -13.19 -4.04 5.03
C ASP A 160 -11.70 -4.15 4.67
N VAL A 161 -11.38 -4.91 3.62
CA VAL A 161 -10.00 -5.01 3.11
C VAL A 161 -9.83 -4.03 1.95
N VAL A 162 -8.88 -3.10 2.07
CA VAL A 162 -8.60 -2.07 1.08
C VAL A 162 -7.22 -2.26 0.44
N GLN A 163 -7.15 -2.10 -0.87
CA GLN A 163 -5.94 -2.11 -1.67
C GLN A 163 -5.64 -0.69 -2.13
N LEU A 164 -4.48 -0.18 -1.75
CA LEU A 164 -4.03 1.15 -2.18
C LEU A 164 -3.40 1.07 -3.58
N ALA A 165 -3.61 2.12 -4.36
CA ALA A 165 -2.93 2.34 -5.63
C ALA A 165 -2.58 3.82 -5.81
N TYR A 166 -1.55 4.11 -6.60
CA TYR A 166 -1.12 5.48 -6.87
C TYR A 166 -0.87 5.72 -8.37
N VAL A 167 -0.93 7.00 -8.76
CA VAL A 167 -0.34 7.48 -10.01
C VAL A 167 0.67 8.55 -9.67
N ALA A 168 1.92 8.34 -10.08
CA ALA A 168 3.04 9.21 -9.71
C ALA A 168 3.05 10.54 -10.46
N ALA A 169 2.44 10.58 -11.65
CA ALA A 169 2.28 11.78 -12.47
C ALA A 169 3.59 12.58 -12.68
N GLY A 170 4.69 11.88 -12.96
CA GLY A 170 6.01 12.47 -13.20
C GLY A 170 6.88 12.63 -11.94
N GLN A 171 6.35 12.36 -10.75
CA GLN A 171 7.16 12.24 -9.54
C GLN A 171 7.91 10.91 -9.54
N THR A 172 9.14 10.92 -9.04
CA THR A 172 10.04 9.75 -9.11
C THR A 172 10.17 9.04 -7.78
N HIS A 173 9.85 9.72 -6.67
CA HIS A 173 9.97 9.19 -5.32
C HIS A 173 8.71 9.49 -4.50
N GLY A 174 8.34 8.57 -3.61
CA GLY A 174 7.20 8.79 -2.74
C GLY A 174 7.12 7.93 -1.49
N VAL A 175 6.28 8.39 -0.56
CA VAL A 175 5.91 7.73 0.68
C VAL A 175 4.38 7.65 0.72
N ILE A 176 3.87 6.48 1.11
CA ILE A 176 2.44 6.26 1.33
C ILE A 176 2.25 5.84 2.77
N LEU A 177 1.40 6.56 3.48
CA LEU A 177 1.09 6.31 4.90
C LEU A 177 -0.38 6.58 5.19
N SER A 178 -0.89 6.10 6.31
CA SER A 178 -2.21 6.47 6.82
C SER A 178 -2.16 7.05 8.23
N VAL A 179 -3.22 7.79 8.56
CA VAL A 179 -3.55 8.27 9.90
C VAL A 179 -4.99 7.86 10.20
N ASP A 180 -5.21 7.19 11.32
CA ASP A 180 -6.54 6.78 11.76
C ASP A 180 -7.15 7.78 12.78
N GLY A 181 -8.43 7.60 13.09
CA GLY A 181 -9.11 8.45 14.08
C GLY A 181 -8.74 8.18 15.55
N ARG A 182 -7.83 7.23 15.84
CA ARG A 182 -7.16 7.07 17.15
C ARG A 182 -5.81 7.80 17.22
N GLY A 183 -5.33 8.32 16.09
CA GLY A 183 -4.03 8.96 15.96
C GLY A 183 -2.88 7.99 15.68
N SER A 184 -3.17 6.75 15.27
CA SER A 184 -2.15 5.81 14.82
C SER A 184 -1.65 6.22 13.44
N VAL A 185 -0.35 6.06 13.20
CA VAL A 185 0.29 6.31 11.90
C VAL A 185 0.82 4.99 11.36
N THR A 186 0.41 4.62 10.15
CA THR A 186 0.85 3.38 9.49
C THR A 186 1.62 3.73 8.23
N LEU A 187 2.84 3.21 8.07
CA LEU A 187 3.60 3.33 6.83
C LEU A 187 3.23 2.17 5.89
N HIS A 188 2.80 2.49 4.66
CA HIS A 188 2.45 1.51 3.64
C HIS A 188 3.54 1.35 2.57
N ALA A 189 4.20 2.45 2.21
CA ALA A 189 5.34 2.44 1.29
C ALA A 189 6.35 3.55 1.66
N PRO A 190 7.66 3.30 1.63
CA PRO A 190 8.31 2.01 1.37
C PRO A 190 8.01 0.97 2.47
N GLU A 191 8.04 -0.32 2.11
CA GLU A 191 7.87 -1.40 3.10
C GLU A 191 9.07 -1.48 4.07
N HIS A 192 10.26 -1.14 3.58
CA HIS A 192 11.51 -1.21 4.33
C HIS A 192 12.42 -0.04 3.94
N GLY A 193 13.26 0.39 4.90
CA GLY A 193 14.29 1.40 4.67
C GLY A 193 13.91 2.80 5.13
N ALA A 194 14.90 3.71 5.07
CA ALA A 194 14.75 5.08 5.55
C ALA A 194 14.51 6.11 4.42
N GLN A 195 14.60 5.68 3.15
CA GLN A 195 14.44 6.52 1.96
C GLN A 195 13.11 6.26 1.28
N ALA A 196 12.52 7.30 0.68
CA ALA A 196 11.30 7.18 -0.11
C ALA A 196 11.41 6.12 -1.22
N ALA A 197 10.30 5.45 -1.52
CA ALA A 197 10.25 4.44 -2.56
C ALA A 197 10.38 5.08 -3.95
N THR A 198 11.09 4.43 -4.86
CA THR A 198 11.04 4.79 -6.29
C THR A 198 9.64 4.49 -6.82
N LEU A 199 9.01 5.49 -7.45
CA LEU A 199 7.69 5.38 -8.03
C LEU A 199 7.77 4.98 -9.50
N ALA A 200 6.84 4.15 -9.96
CA ALA A 200 6.75 3.87 -11.39
C ALA A 200 6.25 5.12 -12.13
N PRO A 201 6.84 5.46 -13.30
CA PRO A 201 6.63 6.76 -13.95
C PRO A 201 5.25 6.92 -14.59
N SER A 202 4.54 5.83 -14.87
CA SER A 202 3.29 5.84 -15.64
C SER A 202 2.29 4.79 -15.18
N GLY A 203 1.00 5.06 -15.42
CA GLY A 203 -0.10 4.17 -15.08
C GLY A 203 -0.48 4.19 -13.60
N THR A 204 -1.54 3.45 -13.26
CA THR A 204 -1.96 3.20 -11.89
C THR A 204 -1.20 2.01 -11.34
N GLN A 205 -0.49 2.22 -10.25
CA GLN A 205 0.35 1.22 -9.59
C GLN A 205 -0.30 0.79 -8.28
N ARG A 206 -0.64 -0.50 -8.18
CA ARG A 206 -1.13 -1.09 -6.92
C ARG A 206 0.05 -1.40 -6.01
N LEU A 207 -0.13 -1.16 -4.72
CA LEU A 207 0.80 -1.65 -3.71
C LEU A 207 0.69 -3.18 -3.65
N ALA A 208 1.75 -3.85 -3.18
CA ALA A 208 1.77 -5.32 -3.11
C ALA A 208 0.80 -5.87 -2.04
N GLY A 209 0.65 -5.15 -0.92
CA GLY A 209 -0.21 -5.54 0.19
C GLY A 209 -1.58 -4.85 0.17
N ALA A 210 -2.60 -5.58 0.62
CA ALA A 210 -3.91 -5.06 1.01
C ALA A 210 -3.98 -4.93 2.54
N TYR A 211 -4.82 -4.03 3.03
CA TYR A 211 -4.92 -3.66 4.43
C TYR A 211 -6.36 -3.88 4.93
N GLU A 212 -6.51 -4.67 5.99
CA GLU A 212 -7.78 -4.80 6.69
C GLU A 212 -7.98 -3.59 7.61
N LEU A 213 -9.09 -2.90 7.44
CA LEU A 213 -9.44 -1.75 8.26
C LEU A 213 -9.83 -2.20 9.66
N ASP A 214 -9.27 -1.55 10.68
CA ASP A 214 -9.63 -1.77 12.07
C ASP A 214 -10.94 -1.04 12.44
N ASP A 215 -11.29 -1.07 13.73
CA ASP A 215 -12.43 -0.36 14.30
C ASP A 215 -12.07 1.06 14.78
N ALA A 216 -11.05 1.71 14.21
CA ALA A 216 -10.73 3.10 14.52
C ALA A 216 -11.95 4.00 14.21
N PRO A 217 -12.31 4.92 15.13
CA PRO A 217 -13.51 5.72 14.98
C PRO A 217 -13.29 6.84 13.96
N ARG A 218 -14.38 7.42 13.45
CA ARG A 218 -14.42 8.63 12.62
C ARG A 218 -13.85 8.48 11.20
N PHE A 219 -12.57 8.16 11.06
CA PHE A 219 -11.92 8.14 9.75
C PHE A 219 -10.69 7.23 9.68
N GLU A 220 -10.33 6.90 8.43
CA GLU A 220 -9.00 6.44 8.02
C GLU A 220 -8.54 7.36 6.89
N ARG A 221 -7.38 8.01 7.01
CA ARG A 221 -6.89 8.96 6.00
C ARG A 221 -5.53 8.55 5.48
N PHE A 222 -5.46 8.29 4.19
CA PHE A 222 -4.25 7.92 3.49
C PHE A 222 -3.60 9.14 2.85
N PHE A 223 -2.28 9.15 2.78
CA PHE A 223 -1.47 10.20 2.19
C PHE A 223 -0.50 9.60 1.18
N LEU A 224 -0.34 10.27 0.04
CA LEU A 224 0.77 10.08 -0.88
C LEU A 224 1.61 11.36 -0.85
N VAL A 225 2.84 11.24 -0.35
CA VAL A 225 3.83 12.31 -0.36
C VAL A 225 4.86 12.01 -1.44
N THR A 226 5.14 12.98 -2.32
CA THR A 226 5.98 12.75 -3.51
C THR A 226 7.01 13.85 -3.73
N SER A 227 8.09 13.49 -4.44
CA SER A 227 9.12 14.41 -4.92
C SER A 227 9.76 13.90 -6.23
N GLY A 228 10.37 14.83 -6.97
CA GLY A 228 11.23 14.51 -8.11
C GLY A 228 12.63 14.05 -7.70
N GLN A 229 12.99 14.14 -6.41
CA GLN A 229 14.26 13.73 -5.84
C GLN A 229 14.06 12.73 -4.69
N PRO A 230 15.06 11.89 -4.36
CA PRO A 230 15.03 11.06 -3.16
C PRO A 230 14.88 11.91 -1.90
N PHE A 231 14.18 11.39 -0.89
CA PHE A 231 14.01 12.07 0.40
C PHE A 231 13.85 11.07 1.55
N ASP A 232 14.18 11.53 2.76
CA ASP A 232 14.06 10.74 3.98
C ASP A 232 12.59 10.54 4.40
N VAL A 233 12.26 9.33 4.85
CA VAL A 233 10.92 8.98 5.34
C VAL A 233 10.66 9.59 6.73
N ALA A 234 11.70 9.74 7.55
CA ALA A 234 11.55 10.15 8.94
C ALA A 234 10.84 11.51 9.13
N PRO A 235 11.20 12.59 8.42
CA PRO A 235 10.49 13.88 8.53
C PRO A 235 9.00 13.79 8.16
N VAL A 236 8.65 12.95 7.19
CA VAL A 236 7.25 12.73 6.77
C VAL A 236 6.46 12.03 7.87
N LEU A 237 7.06 11.01 8.50
CA LEU A 237 6.43 10.30 9.62
C LEU A 237 6.28 11.17 10.86
N GLU A 238 7.23 12.06 11.16
CA GLU A 238 7.09 13.04 12.25
C GLU A 238 5.95 14.03 11.96
N ALA A 239 5.84 14.51 10.72
CA ALA A 239 4.72 15.37 10.32
C ALA A 239 3.37 14.65 10.47
N ALA A 240 3.31 13.36 10.08
CA ALA A 240 2.11 12.55 10.23
C ALA A 240 1.73 12.32 11.70
N ARG A 241 2.70 12.01 12.57
CA ARG A 241 2.47 11.87 14.03
C ARG A 241 1.97 13.17 14.65
N THR A 242 2.55 14.30 14.25
CA THR A 242 2.13 15.62 14.72
C THR A 242 0.70 15.93 14.29
N LEU A 243 0.35 15.66 13.03
CA LEU A 243 -1.01 15.81 12.52
C LEU A 243 -1.98 14.89 13.24
N ALA A 244 -1.62 13.62 13.45
CA ALA A 244 -2.44 12.60 14.09
C ALA A 244 -2.83 12.96 15.55
N ALA A 245 -1.96 13.70 16.24
CA ALA A 245 -2.23 14.22 17.58
C ALA A 245 -3.11 15.49 17.60
N SER A 246 -3.39 16.09 16.43
CA SER A 246 -4.18 17.32 16.32
C SER A 246 -5.68 17.06 16.19
N ALA A 247 -6.51 18.02 16.59
CA ALA A 247 -7.96 17.96 16.39
C ALA A 247 -8.34 17.92 14.89
N ASP A 248 -7.49 18.50 14.04
CA ASP A 248 -7.74 18.67 12.61
C ASP A 248 -7.15 17.54 11.76
N ALA A 249 -6.77 16.41 12.36
CA ALA A 249 -6.19 15.25 11.66
C ALA A 249 -7.02 14.78 10.44
N HIS A 250 -8.34 14.94 10.53
CA HIS A 250 -9.30 14.58 9.50
C HIS A 250 -9.30 15.49 8.25
N THR A 251 -8.70 16.69 8.31
CA THR A 251 -8.77 17.69 7.22
C THR A 251 -7.44 18.39 6.92
N ALA A 252 -6.65 18.74 7.94
CA ALA A 252 -5.43 19.51 7.77
C ALA A 252 -4.35 18.76 6.97
N SER A 253 -3.53 19.49 6.23
CA SER A 253 -2.40 18.94 5.48
C SER A 253 -1.21 18.62 6.39
N LEU A 254 -0.37 17.67 5.98
CA LEU A 254 0.92 17.44 6.63
C LEU A 254 1.81 18.67 6.49
N LEU A 255 2.48 19.07 7.57
CA LEU A 255 3.51 20.11 7.53
C LEU A 255 4.83 19.49 7.07
N LEU A 256 5.07 19.53 5.75
CA LEU A 256 6.19 18.84 5.11
C LEU A 256 7.37 19.79 4.82
N PRO A 257 8.61 19.24 4.73
CA PRO A 257 9.75 19.96 4.19
C PRO A 257 9.50 20.53 2.79
N GLU A 258 10.23 21.59 2.43
CA GLU A 258 10.17 22.19 1.10
C GLU A 258 10.50 21.19 -0.01
N GLY A 259 9.82 21.33 -1.15
CA GLY A 259 9.99 20.46 -2.31
C GLY A 259 9.19 19.15 -2.26
N LEU A 260 8.51 18.85 -1.15
CA LEU A 260 7.56 17.73 -1.08
C LEU A 260 6.14 18.20 -1.40
N THR A 261 5.42 17.39 -2.16
CA THR A 261 3.99 17.58 -2.42
C THR A 261 3.19 16.45 -1.80
N GLN A 262 1.94 16.73 -1.41
CA GLN A 262 1.06 15.71 -0.85
C GLN A 262 -0.30 15.71 -1.51
N VAL A 263 -0.91 14.54 -1.56
CA VAL A 263 -2.34 14.33 -1.78
C VAL A 263 -2.85 13.36 -0.71
N SER A 264 -4.12 13.48 -0.34
CA SER A 264 -4.73 12.60 0.65
C SER A 264 -6.04 12.01 0.15
N PHE A 265 -6.39 10.84 0.67
CA PHE A 265 -7.68 10.19 0.46
C PHE A 265 -8.29 9.78 1.81
N THR A 266 -9.54 10.12 2.07
CA THR A 266 -10.20 9.88 3.36
C THR A 266 -11.35 8.90 3.24
N LEU A 267 -11.40 7.92 4.15
CA LEU A 267 -12.56 7.07 4.41
C LEU A 267 -13.25 7.52 5.70
N GLN A 268 -14.58 7.45 5.71
CA GLN A 268 -15.39 7.67 6.91
C GLN A 268 -15.67 6.33 7.60
N LYS A 269 -15.65 6.32 8.94
CA LYS A 269 -15.87 5.13 9.78
C LYS A 269 -17.14 5.28 10.61
#